data_AF-A0A834HLK0-F1
#
_entry.id   AF-A0A834HLK0-F1
#
_cell.length_a   1.000
_cell.length_b   1.000
_cell.length_c   1.000
_cell.angle_alpha   90.00
_cell.angle_beta   90.00
_cell.angle_gamma   90.00
#
_symmetry.space_group_name_H-M   'P 1'
#
loop_
_entity.id
_entity.type
_entity.pdbx_description
1 polymer ?
#
loop_
_entity_poly.entity_id
_entity_poly.type
_entity_poly.pdbx_seq_one_letter_code
_entity_poly.pdbx_strand_id
1 'polypeptide(L)'
;KEPGEYKDFHYEPNVQQYQNGSLGFTHISKDSEGQYLCEAKNNIGTGVSKVIFLRVNAPAHFVQKSKQVQVVKGEQAHLQCAANGDTPMQISWKIGGQHILKEGRSTLALAIVFLTRAF
;
A
#
# COMPACT_ATOMS: atom_id res chain seq x y z
N LYS A 1 24.04 14.84 11.17
CA LYS A 1 23.34 14.94 9.86
C LYS A 1 21.87 14.62 10.17
N GLU A 2 21.08 15.68 10.26
CA GLU A 2 19.66 15.81 10.68
C GLU A 2 18.98 14.65 11.46
N PRO A 3 18.60 14.82 12.74
CA PRO A 3 17.78 13.88 13.47
C PRO A 3 16.30 14.07 13.09
N GLY A 4 15.82 13.26 12.14
CA GLY A 4 14.41 13.18 11.75
C GLY A 4 13.85 11.79 12.07
N GLU A 5 12.95 11.74 13.05
CA GLU A 5 12.01 10.68 13.46
C GLU A 5 12.29 9.25 12.98
N TYR A 6 13.26 8.57 13.61
CA TYR A 6 13.18 7.11 13.69
C TYR A 6 11.96 6.74 14.53
N LYS A 7 11.21 5.72 14.12
CA LYS A 7 10.14 5.18 14.97
C LYS A 7 10.75 4.60 16.24
N ASP A 8 10.46 5.20 17.40
CA ASP A 8 10.81 4.64 18.70
C ASP A 8 9.86 3.49 19.03
N PHE A 9 10.45 2.32 19.24
CA PHE A 9 9.72 1.08 19.50
C PHE A 9 9.14 0.98 20.90
N HIS A 10 9.53 1.86 21.84
CA HIS A 10 8.96 1.87 23.19
C HIS A 10 7.44 2.07 23.22
N TYR A 11 6.83 2.53 22.12
CA TYR A 11 5.40 2.85 22.04
C TYR A 11 4.60 1.97 21.05
N GLU A 12 5.21 1.01 20.37
CA GLU A 12 4.51 0.15 19.39
C GLU A 12 4.13 -1.19 20.04
N PRO A 13 2.84 -1.45 20.35
CA PRO A 13 2.42 -2.61 21.15
C PRO A 13 2.63 -3.98 20.46
N ASN A 14 2.98 -3.97 19.17
CA ASN A 14 3.17 -5.18 18.35
C ASN A 14 4.64 -5.50 18.06
N VAL A 15 5.59 -4.84 18.74
CA VAL A 15 7.03 -5.00 18.50
C VAL A 15 7.68 -5.85 19.60
N GLN A 16 8.54 -6.78 19.19
CA GLN A 16 9.29 -7.65 20.11
C GLN A 16 10.77 -7.69 19.70
N GLN A 17 11.67 -7.44 20.65
CA GLN A 17 13.09 -7.70 20.46
C GLN A 17 13.43 -9.13 20.86
N TYR A 18 14.15 -9.86 19.99
CA TYR A 18 14.62 -11.21 20.23
C TYR A 18 16.01 -11.21 20.87
N GLN A 19 16.39 -12.34 21.48
CA GLN A 19 17.68 -12.50 22.17
C GLN A 19 18.91 -12.29 21.27
N ASN A 20 18.77 -12.53 19.97
CA ASN A 20 19.84 -12.30 19.00
C ASN A 20 19.94 -10.83 18.53
N GLY A 21 19.17 -9.92 19.12
CA GLY A 21 19.15 -8.51 18.76
C GLY A 21 18.23 -8.17 17.58
N SER A 22 17.61 -9.16 16.94
CA SER A 22 16.62 -8.92 15.89
C SER A 22 15.34 -8.31 16.45
N LEU A 23 14.67 -7.52 15.61
CA LEU A 23 13.36 -6.95 15.91
C LEU A 23 12.27 -7.67 15.10
N GLY A 24 11.24 -8.13 15.79
CA GLY A 24 10.05 -8.76 15.20
C GLY A 24 8.80 -7.91 15.40
N PHE A 25 7.84 -8.11 14.50
CA PHE A 25 6.49 -7.55 14.58
C PHE A 25 5.49 -8.70 14.66
N THR A 26 4.64 -8.72 15.68
CA THR A 26 3.57 -9.75 15.80
C THR A 26 2.43 -9.47 14.83
N HIS A 27 2.12 -8.19 14.62
CA HIS A 27 1.14 -7.71 13.65
C HIS A 27 1.72 -6.51 12.90
N ILE A 28 1.92 -6.68 11.59
CA ILE A 28 2.40 -5.61 10.72
C ILE A 28 1.22 -4.87 10.09
N SER A 29 1.27 -3.54 10.08
CA SER A 29 0.31 -2.69 9.38
C SER A 29 1.04 -1.64 8.54
N LYS A 30 0.30 -0.89 7.71
CA LYS A 30 0.91 0.20 6.94
C LYS A 30 1.52 1.29 7.83
N ASP A 31 0.99 1.47 9.04
CA ASP A 31 1.54 2.41 10.02
C ASP A 31 2.90 1.96 10.57
N SER A 32 3.24 0.68 10.42
CA SER A 32 4.57 0.16 10.75
C SER A 32 5.62 0.45 9.68
N GLU A 33 5.25 0.98 8.51
CA GLU A 33 6.20 1.41 7.48
C GLU A 33 7.03 2.61 7.98
N GLY A 34 8.35 2.58 7.77
CA GLY A 34 9.20 3.66 8.24
C GLY A 34 10.67 3.29 8.39
N GLN A 35 11.44 4.26 8.89
CA GLN A 35 12.85 4.10 9.22
C GLN A 35 13.05 3.69 10.68
N TYR A 36 13.93 2.73 10.86
CA TYR A 36 14.24 2.12 12.14
C TYR A 36 15.74 2.16 12.38
N LEU A 37 16.13 2.51 13.61
CA LEU A 37 17.53 2.61 14.01
C LEU A 37 17.94 1.38 14.81
N CYS A 38 18.99 0.70 14.37
CA CYS A 38 19.65 -0.36 15.12
C CYS A 38 20.98 0.17 15.66
N GLU A 39 21.12 0.24 16.98
CA GLU A 39 22.33 0.74 17.65
C GLU A 39 23.04 -0.39 18.38
N ALA A 40 24.36 -0.48 18.18
CA ALA A 40 25.22 -1.43 18.87
C ALA A 40 26.32 -0.66 19.62
N LYS A 41 26.41 -0.91 20.93
CA LYS A 41 27.42 -0.32 21.81
C LYS A 41 28.00 -1.38 22.72
N ASN A 42 29.29 -1.28 23.00
CA ASN A 42 29.94 -1.94 24.14
C ASN A 42 30.59 -0.84 25.01
N ASN A 43 31.28 -1.23 26.08
CA ASN A 43 31.93 -0.28 26.98
C ASN A 43 33.26 0.29 26.45
N ILE A 44 33.53 0.18 25.14
CA ILE A 44 34.80 0.55 24.52
C ILE A 44 34.56 1.37 23.25
N GLY A 45 35.00 2.63 23.27
CA GLY A 45 34.88 3.52 22.10
C GLY A 45 33.44 3.96 21.83
N THR A 46 33.21 4.46 20.62
CA THR A 46 31.89 4.95 20.19
C THR A 46 31.07 3.82 19.59
N GLY A 47 29.80 3.73 19.99
CA GLY A 47 28.85 2.80 19.38
C GLY A 47 28.65 3.05 17.88
N VAL A 48 28.08 2.06 17.20
CA VAL A 48 27.75 2.12 15.77
C VAL A 48 26.24 2.01 15.58
N SER A 49 25.74 2.57 14.48
CA SER A 49 24.32 2.60 14.16
C SER A 49 24.04 2.21 12.71
N LYS A 50 22.94 1.52 12.46
CA LYS A 50 22.44 1.17 11.12
C LYS A 50 20.98 1.57 10.99
N VAL A 51 20.63 2.27 9.92
CA VAL A 51 19.24 2.59 9.56
C VAL A 51 18.69 1.50 8.66
N ILE A 52 17.47 1.04 8.96
CA ILE A 52 16.73 0.03 8.22
C ILE A 52 15.38 0.63 7.82
N PHE A 53 15.04 0.58 6.54
CA PHE A 53 13.71 0.99 6.07
C PHE A 53 12.82 -0.24 5.94
N LEU A 54 11.71 -0.27 6.67
CA LEU A 54 10.68 -1.28 6.53
C LEU A 54 9.61 -0.77 5.56
N ARG A 55 9.39 -1.50 4.48
CA ARG A 55 8.28 -1.27 3.56
C ARG A 55 7.20 -2.32 3.80
N VAL A 56 5.96 -1.89 3.98
CA VAL A 56 4.83 -2.78 4.20
C VAL A 56 3.95 -2.76 2.95
N ASN A 57 3.92 -3.88 2.22
CA ASN A 57 3.19 -3.94 0.96
C ASN A 57 1.73 -4.41 1.15
N ALA A 58 0.78 -3.70 0.57
CA ALA A 58 -0.65 -4.04 0.62
C ALA A 58 -1.09 -4.81 -0.64
N PRO A 59 -1.74 -5.99 -0.50
CA PRO A 59 -2.23 -6.76 -1.64
C PRO A 59 -3.41 -6.07 -2.32
N ALA A 60 -3.60 -6.39 -3.60
CA ALA A 60 -4.76 -5.95 -4.35
C ALA A 60 -6.05 -6.52 -3.74
N HIS A 61 -7.03 -5.65 -3.49
CA HIS A 61 -8.36 -6.03 -3.02
C HIS A 61 -9.41 -5.11 -3.62
N PHE A 62 -10.59 -5.67 -3.90
CA PHE A 62 -11.68 -4.87 -4.43
C PHE A 62 -12.24 -3.94 -3.36
N VAL A 63 -12.45 -2.67 -3.73
CA VAL A 63 -13.16 -1.70 -2.89
C VAL A 63 -14.60 -2.18 -2.63
N GLN A 64 -15.20 -2.83 -3.63
CA GLN A 64 -16.51 -3.44 -3.53
C GLN A 64 -16.51 -4.84 -4.14
N LYS A 65 -16.92 -5.86 -3.38
CA LYS A 65 -16.91 -7.26 -3.83
C LYS A 65 -17.93 -7.58 -4.92
N SER A 66 -19.08 -6.92 -4.90
CA SER A 66 -20.13 -7.10 -5.92
C SER A 66 -20.96 -5.83 -6.06
N LYS A 67 -21.35 -5.53 -7.30
CA LYS A 67 -22.29 -4.47 -7.64
C LYS A 67 -23.18 -4.96 -8.77
N GLN A 68 -24.49 -4.82 -8.60
CA GLN A 68 -25.44 -5.04 -9.68
C GLN A 68 -25.67 -3.72 -10.41
N VAL A 69 -25.61 -3.77 -11.74
CA VAL A 69 -25.94 -2.63 -12.62
C VAL A 69 -27.17 -3.03 -13.42
N GLN A 70 -28.22 -2.23 -13.36
CA GLN A 70 -29.46 -2.41 -14.12
C GLN A 70 -29.61 -1.22 -15.05
N VAL A 71 -29.94 -1.48 -16.32
CA VAL A 71 -30.05 -0.46 -17.37
C VAL A 71 -31.24 -0.82 -18.26
N VAL A 72 -31.95 0.19 -18.76
CA VAL A 72 -33.09 -0.01 -19.65
C VAL A 72 -32.60 -0.49 -21.01
N LYS A 73 -33.37 -1.36 -21.67
CA LYS A 73 -33.04 -1.86 -23.01
C LYS A 73 -32.83 -0.68 -23.97
N GLY A 74 -31.68 -0.65 -24.64
CA GLY A 74 -31.31 0.38 -25.61
C GLY A 74 -30.50 1.54 -25.02
N GLU A 75 -30.40 1.63 -23.69
CA GLU A 75 -29.53 2.62 -23.04
C GLU A 75 -28.10 2.10 -22.88
N GLN A 76 -27.17 3.04 -22.70
CA GLN A 76 -25.76 2.75 -22.50
C GLN A 76 -25.47 2.37 -21.04
N ALA A 77 -24.60 1.37 -20.85
CA ALA A 77 -24.16 0.90 -19.53
C ALA A 77 -22.66 1.11 -19.34
N HIS A 78 -22.26 1.47 -18.11
CA HIS A 78 -20.85 1.53 -17.70
C HIS A 78 -20.61 0.65 -16.49
N LEU A 79 -19.65 -0.27 -16.61
CA LEU A 79 -19.21 -1.13 -15.50
C LEU A 79 -17.90 -0.56 -14.95
N GLN A 80 -17.90 -0.23 -13.66
CA GLN A 80 -16.72 0.27 -12.96
C GLN A 80 -16.17 -0.83 -12.06
N CYS A 81 -14.87 -1.07 -12.17
CA CYS A 81 -14.12 -1.95 -11.27
C CYS A 81 -13.04 -1.10 -10.58
N ALA A 82 -13.05 -1.10 -9.25
CA ALA A 82 -12.08 -0.39 -8.43
C ALA A 82 -11.45 -1.37 -7.45
N ALA A 83 -10.12 -1.38 -7.43
CA ALA A 83 -9.32 -2.12 -6.48
C ALA A 83 -8.32 -1.17 -5.83
N ASN A 84 -7.95 -1.46 -4.60
CA ASN A 84 -6.87 -0.81 -3.87
C ASN A 84 -5.74 -1.82 -3.68
N GLY A 85 -4.52 -1.34 -3.50
CA GLY A 85 -3.32 -2.15 -3.31
C GLY A 85 -2.09 -1.40 -3.79
N ASP A 86 -0.91 -1.93 -3.49
CA ASP A 86 0.33 -1.31 -3.92
C ASP A 86 0.62 -1.55 -5.40
N THR A 87 1.35 -0.61 -5.99
CA THR A 87 1.76 -0.67 -7.40
C THR A 87 2.92 -1.65 -7.63
N PRO A 88 2.99 -2.32 -8.80
CA PRO A 88 2.11 -2.16 -9.95
C PRO A 88 0.81 -2.97 -9.82
N MET A 89 -0.34 -2.32 -9.99
CA MET A 89 -1.65 -2.95 -9.99
C MET A 89 -2.26 -2.91 -11.39
N GLN A 90 -2.94 -3.99 -11.79
CA GLN A 90 -3.60 -4.08 -13.08
C GLN A 90 -5.05 -4.55 -12.92
N ILE A 91 -5.98 -3.83 -13.55
CA ILE A 91 -7.39 -4.24 -13.67
C ILE A 91 -7.61 -4.74 -15.10
N SER A 92 -8.12 -5.96 -15.20
CA SER A 92 -8.49 -6.62 -16.45
C SER A 92 -9.94 -7.07 -16.40
N TRP A 93 -10.60 -7.07 -17.56
CA TRP A 93 -11.98 -7.49 -17.69
C TRP A 93 -12.06 -8.83 -18.41
N LYS A 94 -13.03 -9.66 -18.03
CA LYS A 94 -13.38 -10.90 -18.72
C LYS A 94 -14.86 -10.94 -19.05
N ILE A 95 -15.19 -11.45 -20.25
CA ILE A 95 -16.56 -11.77 -20.65
C ILE A 95 -16.57 -13.24 -21.08
N GLY A 96 -17.48 -14.05 -20.53
CA GLY A 96 -17.54 -15.49 -20.85
C GLY A 96 -16.23 -16.24 -20.57
N GLY A 97 -15.43 -15.78 -19.61
CA GLY A 97 -14.12 -16.36 -19.26
C GLY A 97 -12.93 -15.87 -20.10
N GLN A 98 -13.16 -15.14 -21.19
CA GLN A 98 -12.11 -14.61 -22.06
C GLN A 98 -11.73 -13.18 -21.68
N HIS A 99 -10.42 -12.87 -21.70
CA HIS A 99 -9.92 -11.52 -21.43
C HIS A 99 -10.28 -10.56 -22.57
N ILE A 100 -10.77 -9.37 -22.20
CA ILE A 100 -10.91 -8.27 -23.15
C ILE A 100 -9.52 -7.66 -23.35
N LEU A 101 -9.03 -7.67 -24.59
CA LEU A 101 -7.81 -6.96 -24.94
C LEU A 101 -8.09 -5.46 -24.89
N LYS A 102 -7.25 -4.69 -24.20
CA LYS A 102 -7.30 -3.23 -24.26
C LYS A 102 -6.78 -2.81 -25.64
N GLU A 103 -7.65 -2.35 -26.52
CA GLU A 103 -7.21 -1.63 -27.71
C GLU A 103 -6.71 -0.23 -27.27
N GLY A 104 -5.41 0.02 -27.42
CA GLY A 104 -4.81 1.36 -27.25
C GLY A 104 -3.70 1.45 -26.20
N ARG A 105 -2.61 2.12 -26.58
CA ARG A 105 -1.41 2.39 -25.76
C ARG A 105 -1.78 3.14 -24.47
N SER A 106 -1.52 2.53 -23.31
CA SER A 106 -1.60 3.17 -22.00
C SER A 106 -0.65 4.38 -21.93
N THR A 107 -1.18 5.59 -21.97
CA THR A 107 -0.49 6.79 -21.46
C THR A 107 -1.09 7.11 -20.09
N LEU A 108 -0.22 7.22 -19.09
CA LEU A 108 -0.58 7.65 -17.74
C LEU A 108 -1.15 9.07 -17.81
N ALA A 109 -2.44 9.23 -17.50
CA ALA A 109 -3.02 10.53 -17.22
C ALA A 109 -3.32 10.61 -15.72
N LEU A 110 -2.66 11.54 -15.02
CA LEU A 110 -3.01 11.92 -13.66
C LEU A 110 -4.49 12.31 -13.61
N ALA A 111 -5.26 11.69 -12.72
CA ALA A 111 -6.61 12.15 -12.39
C ALA A 111 -6.51 13.36 -11.45
N ILE A 112 -6.74 14.56 -11.96
CA ILE A 112 -7.15 15.69 -11.13
C ILE A 112 -8.68 15.72 -11.19
N VAL A 113 -9.31 15.34 -10.08
CA VAL A 113 -10.75 15.47 -9.85
C VAL A 113 -11.00 16.84 -9.24
N PHE A 114 -11.74 17.70 -9.92
CA PHE A 114 -12.51 18.74 -9.24
C PHE A 114 -13.99 18.33 -9.28
N LEU A 115 -14.51 17.96 -8.11
CA LEU A 115 -15.95 17.95 -7.84
C LEU A 115 -16.38 19.39 -7.60
N THR A 116 -17.48 19.82 -8.20
CA THR A 116 -18.72 20.11 -7.46
C THR A 116 -19.91 20.25 -8.41
N ARG A 117 -21.08 19.83 -7.94
CA ARG A 117 -22.37 19.64 -8.62
C ARG A 117 -23.26 20.91 -8.60
N ALA A 118 -24.26 20.89 -9.50
CA ALA A 118 -25.63 21.48 -9.44
C ALA A 118 -25.73 23.01 -9.40
N PHE A 119 -26.59 23.70 -10.15
CA PHE A 119 -27.92 23.42 -10.73
C PHE A 119 -27.96 23.56 -12.25
#